data_AF-A0A7C3GBJ4-F1
#
_entry.id   AF-A0A7C3GBJ4-F1
#
_cell.length_a   1.000
_cell.length_b   1.000
_cell.length_c   1.000
_cell.angle_alpha   90.00
_cell.angle_beta   90.00
_cell.angle_gamma   90.00
#
_symmetry.space_group_name_H-M   'P 1'
#
loop_
_entity.id
_entity.type
_entity.pdbx_description
1 polymer ?
#
loop_
_entity_poly.entity_id
_entity_poly.type
_entity_poly.pdbx_seq_one_letter_code
_entity_poly.pdbx_strand_id
1 'polypeptide(L)'
;MKIAISATGPSLDDEVDPRFGRCQYLIIADPDTMQFKSMQNQNIVAGGGAGISTAQMIANSGVQVVLTGNCGPNAYEVLPAAGIQVITGVSGKISDAIQAYKSGQLQTTPQPTVDAHFGMSATPGMGAGTGFGKSGGGMERGICMGRGMGMGRGMGKGMGRGMGRGMGCGMGRGMGRGMGMGSMGAGMMPMTGPAPQPASPEHEIEALKAQSQILAQQLTDIQRRIEELGKD
;
A
#
# COMPACT_ATOMS: atom_id res chain seq x y z
N MET A 1 -21.35 -28.65 -3.59
CA MET A 1 -20.57 -27.75 -2.70
C MET A 1 -20.24 -26.48 -3.47
N LYS A 2 -20.04 -25.30 -2.87
CA LYS A 2 -19.68 -24.09 -3.63
C LYS A 2 -18.24 -23.65 -3.39
N ILE A 3 -17.51 -23.43 -4.47
CA ILE A 3 -16.16 -22.86 -4.48
C ILE A 3 -16.16 -21.54 -5.25
N ALA A 4 -15.38 -20.56 -4.79
CA ALA A 4 -15.14 -19.31 -5.51
C ALA A 4 -13.74 -19.30 -6.10
N ILE A 5 -13.61 -18.80 -7.32
CA ILE A 5 -12.34 -18.68 -8.03
C ILE A 5 -12.14 -17.22 -8.46
N SER A 6 -10.98 -16.64 -8.14
CA SER A 6 -10.60 -15.34 -8.70
C SER A 6 -10.25 -15.49 -10.16
N ALA A 7 -10.88 -14.72 -11.05
CA ALA A 7 -10.81 -14.91 -12.49
C ALA A 7 -10.49 -13.62 -13.24
N THR A 8 -9.76 -13.76 -14.34
CA THR A 8 -9.48 -12.66 -15.28
C THR A 8 -10.65 -12.41 -16.24
N GLY A 9 -11.54 -13.39 -16.42
CA GLY A 9 -12.74 -13.30 -17.26
C GLY A 9 -13.95 -14.07 -16.68
N PRO A 10 -15.10 -14.04 -17.37
CA PRO A 10 -16.36 -14.59 -16.88
C PRO A 10 -16.57 -16.10 -17.16
N SER A 11 -15.64 -16.79 -17.83
CA SER A 11 -15.75 -18.19 -18.26
C SER A 11 -14.85 -19.13 -17.45
N LEU A 12 -15.14 -20.44 -17.50
CA LEU A 12 -14.24 -21.48 -16.97
C LEU A 12 -12.98 -21.70 -17.82
N ASP A 13 -12.99 -21.21 -19.07
CA ASP A 13 -11.82 -21.26 -19.96
C ASP A 13 -10.83 -20.12 -19.72
N ASP A 14 -11.25 -19.10 -18.95
CA ASP A 14 -10.40 -17.99 -18.55
C ASP A 14 -9.40 -18.41 -17.48
N GLU A 15 -8.44 -17.53 -17.21
CA GLU A 15 -7.36 -17.78 -16.27
C GLU A 15 -7.72 -17.34 -14.84
N VAL A 16 -7.10 -18.01 -13.87
CA VAL A 16 -7.16 -17.62 -12.46
C VAL A 16 -6.41 -16.30 -12.28
N ASP A 17 -7.08 -15.28 -11.73
CA ASP A 17 -6.46 -13.99 -11.43
C ASP A 17 -5.50 -14.13 -10.24
N PRO A 18 -4.26 -13.63 -10.35
CA PRO A 18 -3.31 -13.62 -9.25
C PRO A 18 -3.74 -12.80 -8.03
N ARG A 19 -4.72 -11.89 -8.16
CA ARG A 19 -5.14 -10.96 -7.10
C ARG A 19 -6.56 -11.29 -6.64
N PHE A 20 -6.74 -11.79 -5.42
CA PHE A 20 -8.09 -12.05 -4.90
C PHE A 20 -8.97 -10.79 -4.81
N GLY A 21 -8.55 -9.77 -4.03
CA GLY A 21 -9.41 -8.63 -3.71
C GLY A 21 -9.71 -7.70 -4.90
N ARG A 22 -8.92 -7.77 -5.97
CA ARG A 22 -9.01 -6.92 -7.16
C ARG A 22 -9.11 -7.74 -8.46
N CYS A 23 -9.51 -9.00 -8.37
CA CYS A 23 -9.78 -9.80 -9.56
C CYS A 23 -10.87 -9.14 -10.40
N GLN A 24 -10.90 -9.40 -11.70
CA GLN A 24 -11.92 -8.84 -12.57
C GLN A 24 -13.28 -9.51 -12.33
N TYR A 25 -13.26 -10.82 -12.15
CA TYR A 25 -14.43 -11.64 -11.93
C TYR A 25 -14.21 -12.60 -10.76
N LEU A 26 -15.31 -12.98 -10.12
CA LEU A 26 -15.41 -14.09 -9.21
C LEU A 26 -16.32 -15.14 -9.85
N ILE A 27 -15.78 -16.34 -10.05
CA ILE A 27 -16.54 -17.49 -10.52
C ILE A 27 -16.95 -18.31 -9.32
N ILE A 28 -18.25 -18.49 -9.11
CA ILE A 28 -18.78 -19.40 -8.09
C ILE A 28 -19.21 -20.68 -8.80
N ALA A 29 -18.51 -21.77 -8.55
CA ALA A 29 -18.73 -23.05 -9.21
C ALA A 29 -19.06 -24.16 -8.21
N ASP A 30 -19.77 -25.17 -8.68
CA ASP A 30 -19.89 -26.46 -8.00
C ASP A 30 -18.94 -27.47 -8.66
N PRO A 31 -17.92 -27.99 -7.93
CA PRO A 31 -16.90 -28.88 -8.50
C PRO A 31 -17.44 -30.26 -8.91
N ASP A 32 -18.61 -30.66 -8.41
CA ASP A 32 -19.21 -31.94 -8.74
C ASP A 32 -19.96 -31.88 -10.07
N THR A 33 -20.69 -30.79 -10.30
CA THR A 33 -21.56 -30.62 -11.48
C THR A 33 -20.97 -29.72 -12.57
N MET A 34 -19.89 -28.99 -12.29
CA MET A 34 -19.31 -27.95 -13.16
C MET A 34 -20.25 -26.78 -13.47
N GLN A 35 -21.40 -26.68 -12.80
CA GLN A 35 -22.27 -25.51 -12.90
C GLN A 35 -21.59 -24.31 -12.25
N PHE A 36 -21.62 -23.16 -12.92
CA PHE A 36 -20.97 -21.96 -12.43
C PHE A 36 -21.82 -20.71 -12.65
N LYS A 37 -21.55 -19.70 -11.84
CA LYS A 37 -22.04 -18.33 -11.98
C LYS A 37 -20.85 -17.38 -11.98
N SER A 38 -20.78 -16.50 -12.96
CA SER A 38 -19.81 -15.42 -12.99
C SER A 38 -20.37 -14.15 -12.36
N MET A 39 -19.54 -13.48 -11.56
CA MET A 39 -19.86 -12.21 -10.92
C MET A 39 -18.72 -11.24 -11.18
N GLN A 40 -19.03 -10.07 -11.74
CA GLN A 40 -18.03 -9.03 -11.90
C GLN A 40 -17.68 -8.41 -10.54
N ASN A 41 -16.39 -8.24 -10.26
CA ASN A 41 -15.97 -7.63 -9.01
C ASN A 41 -16.02 -6.11 -9.13
N GLN A 42 -16.93 -5.47 -8.41
CA GLN A 42 -17.03 -4.00 -8.41
C GLN A 42 -15.92 -3.34 -7.57
N ASN A 43 -15.20 -4.12 -6.74
CA ASN A 43 -14.18 -3.61 -5.81
C ASN A 43 -12.79 -3.42 -6.45
N ILE A 44 -12.65 -3.64 -7.77
CA ILE A 44 -11.37 -3.49 -8.49
C ILE A 44 -10.77 -2.10 -8.29
N VAL A 45 -11.62 -1.07 -8.33
CA VAL A 45 -11.23 0.35 -8.26
C VAL A 45 -11.21 0.90 -6.83
N ALA A 46 -11.44 0.08 -5.82
CA ALA A 46 -11.46 0.56 -4.44
C ALA A 46 -10.05 1.04 -4.02
N GLY A 47 -9.97 2.30 -3.58
CA GLY A 47 -8.75 2.94 -3.09
C GLY A 47 -8.16 2.27 -1.84
N GLY A 48 -8.95 1.46 -1.15
CA GLY A 48 -8.54 0.63 -0.01
C GLY A 48 -9.64 -0.40 0.33
N GLY A 49 -9.28 -1.47 1.03
CA GLY A 49 -10.27 -2.44 1.53
C GLY A 49 -10.88 -3.39 0.49
N ALA A 50 -10.43 -3.37 -0.77
CA ALA A 50 -10.96 -4.21 -1.85
C ALA A 50 -11.06 -5.71 -1.47
N GLY A 51 -10.05 -6.22 -0.75
CA GLY A 51 -10.02 -7.59 -0.24
C GLY A 51 -11.10 -7.89 0.80
N ILE A 52 -11.39 -6.95 1.70
CA ILE A 52 -12.42 -7.10 2.75
C ILE A 52 -13.80 -7.16 2.11
N SER A 53 -14.12 -6.19 1.25
CA SER A 53 -15.42 -6.12 0.57
C SER A 53 -15.66 -7.34 -0.32
N THR A 54 -14.62 -7.81 -1.01
CA THR A 54 -14.70 -9.03 -1.85
C THR A 54 -14.89 -10.29 -0.99
N ALA A 55 -14.18 -10.40 0.13
CA ALA A 55 -14.35 -11.51 1.06
C ALA A 55 -15.75 -11.56 1.66
N GLN A 56 -16.31 -10.41 2.07
CA GLN A 56 -17.69 -10.31 2.57
C GLN A 56 -18.71 -10.70 1.51
N MET A 57 -18.52 -10.27 0.26
CA MET A 57 -19.39 -10.64 -0.87
C MET A 57 -19.41 -12.17 -1.08
N ILE A 58 -18.25 -12.83 -1.02
CA ILE A 58 -18.14 -14.28 -1.15
C ILE A 58 -18.75 -15.01 0.05
N ALA A 59 -18.55 -14.50 1.27
CA ALA A 59 -19.15 -15.07 2.47
C ALA A 59 -20.68 -15.11 2.41
N ASN A 60 -21.29 -14.03 1.92
CA ASN A 60 -22.75 -13.96 1.73
C ASN A 60 -23.27 -14.90 0.64
N SER A 61 -22.40 -15.40 -0.24
CA SER A 61 -22.77 -16.32 -1.32
C SER A 61 -22.81 -17.80 -0.90
N GLY A 62 -22.43 -18.10 0.36
CA GLY A 62 -22.42 -19.46 0.91
C GLY A 62 -21.32 -20.34 0.33
N VAL A 63 -20.20 -19.73 -0.06
CA VAL A 63 -19.01 -20.42 -0.57
C VAL A 63 -18.23 -21.02 0.58
N GLN A 64 -17.69 -22.23 0.40
CA GLN A 64 -16.91 -22.94 1.43
C GLN A 64 -15.40 -22.87 1.19
N VAL A 65 -14.98 -22.72 -0.07
CA VAL A 65 -13.57 -22.66 -0.45
C VAL A 65 -13.32 -21.57 -1.48
N VAL A 66 -12.23 -20.83 -1.34
CA VAL A 66 -11.73 -19.84 -2.30
C VAL A 66 -10.44 -20.36 -2.91
N LEU A 67 -10.39 -20.43 -4.24
CA LEU A 67 -9.20 -20.69 -5.04
C LEU A 67 -8.70 -19.35 -5.63
N THR A 68 -7.45 -19.00 -5.34
CA THR A 68 -6.86 -17.76 -5.87
C THR A 68 -5.37 -17.90 -6.08
N GLY A 69 -4.77 -17.01 -6.87
CA GLY A 69 -3.32 -16.92 -6.92
C GLY A 69 -2.77 -16.41 -5.59
N ASN A 70 -3.16 -15.21 -5.17
CA ASN A 70 -2.68 -14.62 -3.92
C ASN A 70 -3.80 -14.03 -3.06
N CYS A 71 -3.64 -14.17 -1.75
CA CYS A 71 -4.53 -13.60 -0.75
C CYS A 71 -3.73 -12.66 0.17
N GLY A 72 -4.15 -11.39 0.22
CA GLY A 72 -3.55 -10.40 1.13
C GLY A 72 -4.12 -10.48 2.55
N PRO A 73 -3.45 -9.87 3.54
CA PRO A 73 -3.80 -9.99 4.96
C PRO A 73 -5.25 -9.62 5.25
N ASN A 74 -5.74 -8.51 4.69
CA ASN A 74 -7.10 -8.03 4.93
C ASN A 74 -8.19 -9.02 4.48
N ALA A 75 -7.98 -9.74 3.38
CA ALA A 75 -8.93 -10.76 2.93
C ALA A 75 -8.80 -12.04 3.76
N TYR A 76 -7.57 -12.39 4.14
CA TYR A 76 -7.27 -13.54 4.97
C TYR A 76 -7.80 -13.43 6.39
N GLU A 77 -8.03 -12.21 6.92
CA GLU A 77 -8.71 -12.03 8.20
C GLU A 77 -10.21 -12.37 8.13
N VAL A 78 -10.86 -12.08 6.99
CA VAL A 78 -12.31 -12.19 6.84
C VAL A 78 -12.73 -13.60 6.41
N LEU A 79 -12.03 -14.22 5.47
CA LEU A 79 -12.44 -15.49 4.86
C LEU A 79 -12.50 -16.65 5.89
N PRO A 80 -11.44 -16.93 6.68
CA PRO A 80 -11.47 -17.98 7.70
C PRO A 80 -12.45 -17.67 8.83
N ALA A 81 -12.61 -16.40 9.21
CA ALA A 81 -13.60 -15.99 10.21
C ALA A 81 -15.05 -16.28 9.76
N ALA A 82 -15.30 -16.27 8.45
CA ALA A 82 -16.56 -16.70 7.84
C ALA A 82 -16.64 -18.23 7.60
N GLY A 83 -15.66 -19.01 8.06
CA GLY A 83 -15.60 -20.46 7.87
C GLY A 83 -15.19 -20.88 6.45
N ILE A 84 -14.60 -19.98 5.67
CA ILE A 84 -14.22 -20.21 4.28
C ILE A 84 -12.74 -20.60 4.22
N GLN A 85 -12.45 -21.73 3.60
CA GLN A 85 -11.07 -22.18 3.41
C GLN A 85 -10.45 -21.42 2.23
N VAL A 86 -9.19 -21.00 2.39
CA VAL A 86 -8.47 -20.28 1.35
C VAL A 86 -7.34 -21.17 0.81
N ILE A 87 -7.32 -21.34 -0.49
CA ILE A 87 -6.27 -22.04 -1.23
C ILE A 87 -5.61 -21.01 -2.15
N THR A 88 -4.34 -20.76 -1.91
CA THR A 88 -3.51 -19.83 -2.69
C THR A 88 -2.52 -20.60 -3.58
N GLY A 89 -1.79 -19.88 -4.44
CA GLY A 89 -0.85 -20.46 -5.38
C GLY A 89 -1.51 -21.12 -6.60
N VAL A 90 -2.81 -20.91 -6.80
CA VAL A 90 -3.55 -21.45 -7.94
C VAL A 90 -3.30 -20.57 -9.16
N SER A 91 -2.97 -21.20 -10.29
CA SER A 91 -2.70 -20.54 -11.57
C SER A 91 -3.18 -21.40 -12.73
N GLY A 92 -3.19 -20.83 -13.95
CA GLY A 92 -3.68 -21.50 -15.15
C GLY A 92 -5.19 -21.34 -15.33
N LYS A 93 -5.80 -22.26 -16.09
CA LYS A 93 -7.24 -22.21 -16.39
C LYS A 93 -8.09 -22.53 -15.18
N ILE A 94 -9.26 -21.89 -15.11
CA ILE A 94 -10.22 -22.09 -14.02
C ILE A 94 -10.76 -23.53 -14.02
N SER A 95 -11.07 -24.09 -15.18
CA SER A 95 -11.49 -25.49 -15.32
C SER A 95 -10.48 -26.47 -14.71
N ASP A 96 -9.20 -26.29 -15.00
CA ASP A 96 -8.11 -27.11 -14.46
C ASP A 96 -7.97 -26.92 -12.95
N ALA A 97 -8.10 -25.69 -12.46
CA ALA A 97 -8.07 -25.39 -11.02
C ALA A 97 -9.20 -26.10 -10.25
N ILE A 98 -10.41 -26.14 -10.81
CA ILE A 98 -11.55 -26.86 -10.23
C ILE A 98 -11.28 -28.37 -10.19
N GLN A 99 -10.69 -28.92 -11.25
CA GLN A 99 -10.32 -30.34 -11.31
C GLN A 99 -9.18 -30.69 -10.32
N ALA A 100 -8.18 -29.82 -10.19
CA ALA A 100 -7.10 -29.97 -9.22
C ALA A 100 -7.63 -29.93 -7.77
N TYR A 101 -8.61 -29.07 -7.49
CA TYR A 101 -9.32 -29.07 -6.22
C TYR A 101 -10.06 -30.39 -5.99
N LYS A 102 -10.85 -30.84 -6.97
CA LYS A 102 -11.63 -32.08 -6.87
C LYS A 102 -10.77 -33.33 -6.67
N SER A 103 -9.57 -33.36 -7.26
CA SER A 103 -8.61 -34.46 -7.11
C SER A 103 -7.81 -34.40 -5.81
N GLY A 104 -8.03 -33.38 -4.96
CA GLY A 104 -7.33 -33.23 -3.68
C GLY A 104 -5.86 -32.82 -3.80
N GLN A 105 -5.43 -32.33 -4.96
CA GLN A 105 -4.05 -31.91 -5.21
C GLN A 105 -3.72 -30.55 -4.59
N LEU A 106 -4.74 -29.74 -4.29
CA LEU A 106 -4.58 -28.41 -3.72
C LEU A 106 -4.54 -28.46 -2.19
N GLN A 107 -3.57 -27.73 -1.62
CA GLN A 107 -3.38 -27.64 -0.17
C GLN A 107 -3.96 -26.32 0.37
N THR A 108 -4.67 -26.40 1.49
CA THR A 108 -5.17 -25.21 2.19
C THR A 108 -4.03 -24.34 2.68
N THR A 109 -4.16 -23.02 2.53
CA THR A 109 -3.15 -22.07 2.97
C THR A 109 -3.53 -21.48 4.34
N PRO A 110 -2.70 -21.68 5.40
CA PRO A 110 -3.01 -21.21 6.75
C PRO A 110 -2.60 -19.75 7.02
N GLN A 111 -2.04 -19.03 6.05
CA GLN A 111 -1.52 -17.66 6.20
C GLN A 111 -1.70 -16.85 4.89
N PRO A 112 -1.73 -15.50 4.94
CA PRO A 112 -1.72 -14.66 3.74
C PRO A 112 -0.41 -14.82 2.95
N THR A 113 -0.48 -14.70 1.62
CA THR A 113 0.68 -14.94 0.72
C THR A 113 1.34 -13.68 0.18
N VAL A 114 0.73 -12.50 0.36
CA VAL A 114 1.26 -11.22 -0.13
C VAL A 114 1.11 -10.10 0.89
N ASP A 115 1.96 -9.08 0.79
CA ASP A 115 1.87 -7.87 1.63
C ASP A 115 0.59 -7.07 1.33
N ALA A 116 0.20 -6.21 2.28
CA ALA A 116 -1.04 -5.42 2.24
C ALA A 116 -1.22 -4.52 1.00
N HIS A 117 -0.15 -4.27 0.22
CA HIS A 117 -0.15 -3.38 -0.94
C HIS A 117 -0.13 -4.10 -2.31
N PHE A 118 -0.24 -5.43 -2.35
CA PHE A 118 -0.18 -6.20 -3.59
C PHE A 118 -1.31 -5.81 -4.58
N GLY A 119 -0.94 -5.55 -5.84
CA GLY A 119 -1.88 -5.21 -6.91
C GLY A 119 -2.44 -3.79 -6.90
N MET A 120 -1.92 -2.89 -6.05
CA MET A 120 -2.07 -1.45 -6.27
C MET A 120 -1.17 -1.09 -7.46
N SER A 121 -1.74 -0.62 -8.56
CA SER A 121 -0.94 -0.03 -9.64
C SER A 121 -0.15 1.12 -9.03
N ALA A 122 1.16 0.93 -8.89
CA ALA A 122 2.06 2.05 -8.69
C ALA A 122 1.82 3.01 -9.84
N THR A 123 1.25 4.17 -9.57
CA THR A 123 1.34 5.29 -10.48
C THR A 123 2.83 5.45 -10.81
N PRO A 124 3.25 5.49 -12.10
CA PRO A 124 4.63 5.84 -12.44
C PRO A 124 4.85 7.29 -12.01
N GLY A 125 5.30 7.48 -10.78
CA GLY A 125 5.29 8.78 -10.14
C GLY A 125 5.86 8.71 -8.74
N MET A 126 7.18 8.82 -8.67
CA MET A 126 7.95 9.23 -7.49
C MET A 126 7.99 8.27 -6.29
N GLY A 127 9.16 7.66 -6.07
CA GLY A 127 9.63 7.33 -4.71
C GLY A 127 9.99 5.87 -4.45
N ALA A 128 11.14 5.43 -4.99
CA ALA A 128 11.84 4.28 -4.43
C ALA A 128 12.39 4.63 -3.04
N GLY A 129 11.62 4.33 -2.00
CA GLY A 129 12.03 4.39 -0.61
C GLY A 129 12.14 2.99 -0.04
N THR A 130 13.27 2.32 -0.27
CA THR A 130 13.58 0.99 0.26
C THR A 130 13.81 1.09 1.77
N GLY A 131 12.75 0.93 2.56
CA GLY A 131 12.83 0.79 4.01
C GLY A 131 12.91 -0.68 4.42
N PHE A 132 14.12 -1.23 4.53
CA PHE A 132 14.35 -2.51 5.20
C PHE A 132 14.58 -2.24 6.69
N GLY A 133 13.60 -2.63 7.51
CA GLY A 133 13.87 -3.02 8.89
C GLY A 133 13.98 -4.53 8.96
N LYS A 134 14.91 -5.07 9.76
CA LYS A 134 14.64 -6.22 10.62
C LYS A 134 15.79 -6.53 11.57
N SER A 135 15.37 -6.80 12.82
CA SER A 135 15.84 -7.87 13.71
C SER A 135 17.28 -7.88 14.21
N GLY A 136 17.40 -8.07 15.53
CA GLY A 136 18.48 -8.89 16.09
C GLY A 136 19.08 -8.29 17.34
N GLY A 137 18.75 -8.86 18.50
CA GLY A 137 19.55 -8.65 19.70
C GLY A 137 21.00 -9.09 19.45
N GLY A 138 21.94 -8.19 19.75
CA GLY A 138 23.37 -8.45 19.62
C GLY A 138 24.16 -7.18 19.92
N MET A 139 24.88 -7.17 21.04
CA MET A 139 25.91 -6.17 21.31
C MET A 139 27.12 -6.50 20.44
N GLU A 140 27.14 -6.05 19.17
CA GLU A 140 28.31 -6.23 18.32
C GLU A 140 28.70 -4.95 17.56
N ARG A 141 29.97 -4.58 17.75
CA ARG A 141 30.69 -3.54 17.01
C ARG A 141 30.80 -3.94 15.54
N GLY A 142 29.89 -3.47 14.71
CA GLY A 142 30.01 -3.55 13.25
C GLY A 142 30.49 -2.22 12.66
N ILE A 143 31.66 -2.20 12.01
CA ILE A 143 32.15 -1.09 11.19
C ILE A 143 31.34 -1.09 9.89
N CYS A 144 30.39 -0.17 9.73
CA CYS A 144 29.71 0.06 8.45
C CYS A 144 30.37 1.22 7.70
N MET A 145 31.07 0.91 6.60
CA MET A 145 31.43 1.90 5.58
C MET A 145 30.18 2.21 4.73
N GLY A 146 29.44 3.24 5.11
CA GLY A 146 28.33 3.78 4.33
C GLY A 146 28.45 5.28 4.18
N ARG A 147 28.53 5.77 2.94
CA ARG A 147 28.51 7.19 2.58
C ARG A 147 27.07 7.70 2.67
N GLY A 148 26.67 8.12 3.88
CA GLY A 148 25.33 8.64 4.17
C GLY A 148 25.39 9.99 4.88
N MET A 149 24.75 11.00 4.30
CA MET A 149 24.58 12.33 4.87
C MET A 149 23.38 12.31 5.82
N GLY A 150 23.58 11.77 7.02
CA GLY A 150 22.56 11.67 8.07
C GLY A 150 22.69 12.78 9.11
N MET A 151 21.58 13.45 9.41
CA MET A 151 21.47 14.43 10.49
C MET A 151 21.20 13.68 11.81
N GLY A 152 22.26 13.15 12.43
CA GLY A 152 22.18 12.38 13.66
C GLY A 152 22.26 13.25 14.92
N ARG A 153 21.51 12.87 15.98
CA ARG A 153 21.86 13.19 17.37
C ARG A 153 22.73 12.05 17.89
N GLY A 154 24.02 12.08 17.56
CA GLY A 154 24.96 11.02 17.90
C GLY A 154 26.36 11.55 18.15
N MET A 155 26.97 11.12 19.24
CA MET A 155 28.34 11.47 19.63
C MET A 155 29.30 10.52 18.89
N GLY A 156 29.77 10.92 17.71
CA GLY A 156 30.69 10.14 16.89
C GLY A 156 31.89 10.96 16.42
N LYS A 157 33.11 10.45 16.66
CA LYS A 157 34.34 10.97 16.04
C LYS A 157 34.32 10.60 14.56
N GLY A 158 33.90 11.53 13.70
CA GLY A 158 33.89 11.36 12.25
C GLY A 158 34.27 12.65 11.53
N MET A 159 35.10 12.54 10.50
CA MET A 159 35.49 13.65 9.63
C MET A 159 34.35 13.93 8.65
N GLY A 160 33.31 14.64 9.11
CA GLY A 160 32.11 14.94 8.33
C GLY A 160 31.85 16.44 8.24
N ARG A 161 31.72 16.95 7.01
CA ARG A 161 31.28 18.32 6.73
C ARG A 161 29.76 18.40 6.90
N GLY A 162 29.31 18.50 8.15
CA GLY A 162 27.91 18.69 8.51
C GLY A 162 27.74 20.00 9.26
N MET A 163 26.78 20.83 8.83
CA MET A 163 26.36 22.03 9.56
C MET A 163 25.48 21.62 10.74
N GLY A 164 26.07 20.89 11.68
CA GLY A 164 25.44 20.46 12.92
C GLY A 164 25.84 21.40 14.04
N ARG A 165 24.85 21.82 14.84
CA ARG A 165 25.06 22.51 16.12
C ARG A 165 25.61 21.49 17.13
N GLY A 166 26.87 21.09 16.96
CA GLY A 166 27.52 20.01 17.69
C GLY A 166 28.82 20.48 18.33
N MET A 167 28.87 20.38 19.64
CA MET A 167 30.02 20.73 20.48
C MET A 167 31.03 19.57 20.41
N GLY A 168 31.98 19.66 19.47
CA GLY A 168 33.00 18.62 19.24
C GLY A 168 34.41 19.20 19.31
N CYS A 169 35.18 18.76 20.30
CA CYS A 169 36.61 19.07 20.44
C CYS A 169 37.42 18.37 19.34
N GLY A 170 37.52 18.99 18.16
CA GLY A 170 38.40 18.60 17.07
C GLY A 170 39.37 19.72 16.74
N MET A 171 40.65 19.40 16.59
CA MET A 171 41.75 20.35 16.31
C MET A 171 41.67 20.88 14.86
N GLY A 172 40.65 21.68 14.56
CA GLY A 172 40.49 22.45 13.34
C GLY A 172 40.61 23.93 13.66
N ARG A 173 41.72 24.53 13.22
CA ARG A 173 42.16 25.89 13.53
C ARG A 173 41.28 26.93 12.83
N GLY A 174 40.61 27.79 13.58
CA GLY A 174 40.54 29.21 13.20
C GLY A 174 39.16 29.85 13.07
N MET A 175 38.92 30.79 13.98
CA MET A 175 38.22 32.06 13.72
C MET A 175 38.83 32.72 12.47
N GLY A 176 38.03 32.96 11.42
CA GLY A 176 38.55 33.44 10.15
C GLY A 176 37.52 34.20 9.32
N ARG A 177 37.63 35.53 9.37
CA ARG A 177 37.20 36.47 8.34
C ARG A 177 37.82 36.03 7.00
N GLY A 178 37.03 35.41 6.13
CA GLY A 178 37.47 34.87 4.84
C GLY A 178 36.93 35.68 3.67
N MET A 179 37.68 36.70 3.27
CA MET A 179 37.47 37.50 2.06
C MET A 179 37.94 36.66 0.86
N GLY A 180 36.99 36.17 0.05
CA GLY A 180 37.25 35.38 -1.15
C GLY A 180 36.85 36.16 -2.41
N MET A 181 37.74 37.04 -2.85
CA MET A 181 37.66 37.77 -4.11
C MET A 181 38.02 36.82 -5.27
N GLY A 182 37.04 36.49 -6.10
CA GLY A 182 37.20 35.70 -7.32
C GLY A 182 36.36 36.30 -8.44
N SER A 183 37.04 36.91 -9.39
CA SER A 183 36.56 37.78 -10.46
C SER A 183 35.93 37.05 -11.66
N MET A 184 35.05 37.79 -12.34
CA MET A 184 34.73 37.74 -13.78
C MET A 184 34.16 36.44 -14.36
N GLY A 185 32.85 36.47 -14.60
CA GLY A 185 32.17 35.61 -15.57
C GLY A 185 30.87 36.28 -15.99
N ALA A 186 30.94 37.17 -16.97
CA ALA A 186 29.79 37.80 -17.59
C ALA A 186 28.95 36.74 -18.32
N GLY A 187 27.71 36.54 -17.87
CA GLY A 187 26.73 35.67 -18.49
C GLY A 187 25.33 36.18 -18.18
N MET A 188 24.83 37.05 -19.07
CA MET A 188 23.48 37.59 -19.07
C MET A 188 22.47 36.44 -19.19
N MET A 189 21.66 36.20 -18.16
CA MET A 189 20.55 35.23 -18.20
C MET A 189 19.22 35.96 -18.00
N PRO A 190 18.15 35.56 -18.71
CA PRO A 190 16.90 36.30 -18.74
C PRO A 190 16.11 36.15 -17.43
N MET A 191 15.51 37.24 -16.99
CA MET A 191 14.66 37.34 -15.80
C MET A 191 13.41 36.47 -15.97
N THR A 192 13.35 35.35 -15.25
CA THR A 192 12.10 34.61 -15.02
C THR A 192 11.41 35.21 -13.79
N GLY A 193 10.07 35.30 -13.85
CA GLY A 193 9.21 36.08 -12.97
C GLY A 193 9.34 35.80 -11.46
N PRO A 194 8.69 36.62 -10.62
CA PRO A 194 8.86 36.53 -9.17
C PRO A 194 8.44 35.14 -8.69
N ALA A 195 9.38 34.46 -8.02
CA ALA A 195 9.15 33.19 -7.35
C ALA A 195 7.99 33.32 -6.34
N PRO A 196 7.14 32.27 -6.20
CA PRO A 196 6.09 32.28 -5.19
C PRO A 196 6.72 32.44 -3.82
N GLN A 197 6.30 33.49 -3.11
CA GLN A 197 6.72 33.74 -1.74
C GLN A 197 6.27 32.56 -0.86
N PRO A 198 7.09 32.11 0.11
CA PRO A 198 6.67 31.09 1.05
C PRO A 198 5.43 31.61 1.78
N ALA A 199 4.32 30.86 1.73
CA ALA A 199 3.09 31.21 2.42
C ALA A 199 3.43 31.50 3.88
N SER A 200 3.07 32.70 4.35
CA SER A 200 3.24 33.05 5.75
C SER A 200 2.48 32.03 6.62
N PRO A 201 3.01 31.65 7.80
CA PRO A 201 2.32 30.73 8.72
C PRO A 201 0.88 31.14 9.03
N GLU A 202 0.58 32.43 8.92
CA GLU A 202 -0.76 33.02 9.07
C GLU A 202 -1.74 32.57 7.98
N HIS A 203 -1.30 32.52 6.71
CA HIS A 203 -2.13 32.05 5.61
C HIS A 203 -2.40 30.54 5.69
N GLU A 204 -1.44 29.77 6.20
CA GLU A 204 -1.62 28.34 6.43
C GLU A 204 -2.65 28.07 7.53
N ILE A 205 -2.63 28.86 8.61
CA ILE A 205 -3.64 28.79 9.67
C ILE A 205 -5.02 29.14 9.12
N GLU A 206 -5.14 30.14 8.25
CA GLU A 206 -6.42 30.53 7.65
C GLU A 206 -6.96 29.44 6.71
N ALA A 207 -6.10 28.84 5.89
CA ALA A 207 -6.46 27.71 5.04
C ALA A 207 -6.91 26.49 5.86
N LEU A 208 -6.24 26.18 6.96
CA LEU A 208 -6.62 25.07 7.85
C LEU A 208 -7.95 25.35 8.57
N LYS A 209 -8.22 26.60 8.97
CA LYS A 209 -9.52 27.00 9.52
C LYS A 209 -10.64 26.84 8.50
N ALA A 210 -10.41 27.27 7.25
CA ALA A 210 -11.38 27.09 6.17
C ALA A 210 -11.66 25.60 5.90
N GLN A 211 -10.62 24.77 5.87
CA GLN A 211 -10.77 23.31 5.75
C GLN A 211 -11.56 22.71 6.91
N SER A 212 -11.29 23.16 8.15
CA SER A 212 -12.03 22.70 9.33
C SER A 212 -13.53 23.03 9.26
N GLN A 213 -13.89 24.20 8.73
CA GLN A 213 -15.30 24.60 8.58
C GLN A 213 -16.02 23.76 7.53
N ILE A 214 -15.36 23.46 6.41
CA ILE A 214 -15.91 22.59 5.36
C ILE A 214 -16.17 21.19 5.91
N LEU A 215 -15.21 20.62 6.65
CA LEU A 215 -15.38 19.30 7.25
C LEU A 215 -16.53 19.28 8.27
N ALA A 216 -16.69 20.34 9.06
CA ALA A 216 -17.82 20.45 9.98
C ALA A 216 -19.17 20.45 9.26
N GLN A 217 -19.26 21.12 8.11
CA GLN A 217 -20.46 21.11 7.27
C GLN A 217 -20.75 19.70 6.74
N GLN A 218 -19.72 19.01 6.24
CA GLN A 218 -19.86 17.64 5.74
C GLN A 218 -20.31 16.66 6.83
N LEU A 219 -19.79 16.79 8.05
CA LEU A 219 -20.23 15.97 9.19
C LEU A 219 -21.70 16.21 9.51
N THR A 220 -22.15 17.46 9.44
CA THR A 220 -23.56 17.81 9.68
C THR A 220 -24.47 17.19 8.61
N ASP A 221 -24.07 17.23 7.34
CA ASP A 221 -24.83 16.63 6.25
C ASP A 221 -24.90 15.10 6.35
N ILE A 222 -23.80 14.45 6.77
CA ILE A 222 -23.77 13.01 7.02
C ILE A 222 -24.70 12.65 8.18
N GLN A 223 -24.66 13.39 9.29
CA GLN A 223 -25.54 13.17 10.43
C GLN A 223 -27.02 13.30 10.05
N ARG A 224 -27.37 14.31 9.25
CA ARG A 224 -28.72 14.48 8.73
C ARG A 224 -29.16 13.29 7.88
N ARG A 225 -28.29 12.76 7.01
CA ARG A 225 -28.59 11.57 6.19
C ARG A 225 -28.83 10.33 7.04
N ILE A 226 -28.08 10.17 8.13
CA ILE A 226 -28.27 9.07 9.10
C ILE A 226 -29.63 9.20 9.79
N GLU A 227 -30.03 10.39 10.22
CA GLU A 227 -31.36 10.62 10.82
C GLU A 227 -32.52 10.40 9.85
N GLU A 228 -32.35 10.75 8.56
CA GLU A 228 -33.35 10.53 7.52
C GLU A 228 -33.52 9.02 7.23
N LEU A 229 -32.44 8.25 7.21
CA LEU A 229 -32.48 6.80 6.97
C LEU A 229 -32.85 5.97 8.21
N GLY A 230 -32.77 6.54 9.41
CA GLY A 230 -33.10 5.86 10.67
C GLY A 230 -34.56 6.04 11.14
N LYS A 231 -35.42 6.68 10.33
CA LYS A 231 -36.84 6.93 10.64
C LYS A 231 -37.83 5.95 10.00
N ASP A 232 -37.34 4.96 9.24
CA ASP A 232 -38.09 3.80 8.75
C ASP A 232 -37.80 2.54 9.60
#